data_AF-A0A8R7R8V5-F1
#
_entry.id   AF-A0A8R7R8V5-F1
#
_cell.length_a   1.000
_cell.length_b   1.000
_cell.length_c   1.000
_cell.angle_alpha   90.00
_cell.angle_beta   90.00
_cell.angle_gamma   90.00
#
_symmetry.space_group_name_H-M   'P 1'
#
loop_
_entity.id
_entity.type
_entity.pdbx_description
1 polymer ?
#
loop_
_entity_poly.entity_id
_entity_poly.type
_entity_poly.pdbx_seq_one_letter_code
_entity_poly.pdbx_strand_id
1 'polypeptide(L)'
;MMNNCAVRSVLSGVMGGGLGVLMGLFFGALENPIMSEEMTARQQIVYQAKQMGRKSMSHAKTFAVMGLIFSAAECVVEKARAKHDITNSAVAGCVTGGALAAKGGPQATCIGCVGFGAFSVAIEKFMERHT
;
A
#
# COMPACT_ATOMS: atom_id res chain seq x y z
N MET A 1 4.85 -11.28 -19.46
CA MET A 1 3.76 -10.31 -19.15
C MET A 1 4.27 -8.91 -18.77
N MET A 2 5.56 -8.73 -18.44
CA MET A 2 6.14 -7.47 -17.93
C MET A 2 6.50 -6.41 -18.99
N ASN A 3 6.24 -6.64 -20.28
CA ASN A 3 6.51 -5.62 -21.32
C ASN A 3 5.49 -4.48 -21.33
N ASN A 4 4.30 -4.70 -20.77
CA ASN A 4 3.25 -3.69 -20.66
C ASN A 4 3.13 -3.19 -19.22
N CYS A 5 3.53 -1.93 -19.02
CA CYS A 5 3.43 -1.27 -17.72
C CYS A 5 1.99 -1.27 -17.18
N ALA A 6 0.99 -1.12 -18.05
CA ALA A 6 -0.41 -1.18 -17.64
C ALA A 6 -0.78 -2.53 -16.99
N VAL A 7 -0.39 -3.65 -17.60
CA VAL A 7 -0.70 -4.99 -17.09
C VAL A 7 0.05 -5.27 -15.80
N ARG A 8 1.34 -4.90 -15.71
CA ARG A 8 2.16 -5.04 -14.49
C ARG A 8 1.57 -4.21 -13.33
N SER A 9 1.12 -3.00 -13.63
CA SER A 9 0.52 -2.09 -12.63
C SER A 9 -0.85 -2.54 -12.15
N VAL A 10 -1.70 -3.08 -13.05
CA VAL A 10 -3.00 -3.63 -12.64
C VAL A 10 -2.81 -4.88 -11.79
N LEU A 11 -1.89 -5.78 -12.18
CA LEU A 11 -1.64 -7.01 -11.43
C LEU A 11 -1.10 -6.71 -10.02
N SER A 12 -0.12 -5.80 -9.91
CA SER A 12 0.40 -5.35 -8.61
C SER A 12 -0.66 -4.62 -7.79
N GLY A 13 -1.52 -3.82 -8.41
CA GLY A 13 -2.67 -3.21 -7.74
C GLY A 13 -3.66 -4.23 -7.18
N VAL A 14 -3.98 -5.29 -7.94
CA VAL A 14 -4.86 -6.38 -7.47
C VAL A 14 -4.22 -7.15 -6.31
N MET A 15 -2.92 -7.47 -6.43
CA MET A 15 -2.18 -8.14 -5.36
C MET A 15 -2.10 -7.27 -4.09
N GLY A 16 -1.82 -5.97 -4.24
CA GLY A 16 -1.82 -5.00 -3.14
C GLY A 16 -3.20 -4.87 -2.50
N GLY A 17 -4.27 -4.81 -3.31
CA GLY A 17 -5.64 -4.79 -2.82
C GLY A 17 -6.00 -6.03 -2.00
N GLY A 18 -5.62 -7.22 -2.47
CA GLY A 18 -5.81 -8.47 -1.74
C GLY A 18 -5.11 -8.48 -0.38
N LEU A 19 -3.85 -8.05 -0.34
CA LEU A 19 -3.10 -7.85 0.91
C LEU A 19 -3.77 -6.83 1.84
N GLY A 20 -4.32 -5.75 1.29
CA GLY A 20 -5.04 -4.74 2.06
C GLY A 20 -6.34 -5.25 2.68
N VAL A 21 -7.08 -6.13 1.98
CA VAL A 21 -8.26 -6.81 2.54
C VAL A 21 -7.85 -7.70 3.72
N LEU A 22 -6.83 -8.54 3.52
CA LEU A 22 -6.32 -9.44 4.56
C LEU A 22 -5.83 -8.67 5.80
N MET A 23 -5.06 -7.61 5.60
CA MET A 23 -4.61 -6.76 6.70
C MET A 23 -5.77 -6.07 7.42
N GLY A 24 -6.75 -5.56 6.68
CA GLY A 24 -7.92 -4.91 7.27
C GLY A 24 -8.82 -5.88 8.04
N LEU A 25 -8.93 -7.14 7.59
CA LEU A 25 -9.62 -8.18 8.33
C LEU A 25 -8.82 -8.63 9.57
N PHE A 26 -7.50 -8.76 9.45
CA PHE A 26 -6.65 -9.15 10.58
C PHE A 26 -6.66 -8.08 11.69
N PHE A 27 -6.42 -6.81 11.36
CA PHE A 27 -6.48 -5.74 12.34
C PHE A 27 -7.90 -5.52 12.88
N GLY A 28 -8.92 -5.67 12.04
CA GLY A 28 -10.31 -5.61 12.50
C GLY A 28 -10.70 -6.75 13.44
N ALA A 29 -10.04 -7.90 13.36
CA ALA A 29 -10.21 -9.00 14.31
C ALA A 29 -9.40 -8.80 15.60
N LEU A 30 -8.29 -8.09 15.55
CA LEU A 30 -7.46 -7.74 16.71
C LEU A 30 -8.03 -6.56 17.53
N GLU A 31 -8.81 -5.66 16.91
CA GLU A 31 -9.56 -4.62 17.61
C GLU A 31 -10.62 -5.25 18.53
N ASN A 32 -10.23 -5.62 19.75
CA ASN A 32 -11.14 -6.09 20.81
C ASN A 32 -12.19 -5.00 21.13
N PRO A 33 -13.48 -5.34 21.27
CA PRO A 33 -14.54 -4.40 21.60
C PRO A 33 -14.44 -3.98 23.06
N ILE A 34 -13.51 -3.09 23.40
CA ILE A 34 -13.62 -2.33 24.64
C ILE A 34 -14.50 -1.13 24.33
N MET A 35 -15.64 -1.05 25.02
CA MET A 35 -16.57 0.08 25.11
C MET A 35 -17.80 0.02 24.19
N SER A 36 -18.80 -0.77 24.58
CA SER A 36 -20.21 -0.33 24.53
C SER A 36 -20.97 -1.13 25.58
N GLU A 37 -21.11 -0.58 26.78
CA GLU A 37 -21.72 -1.21 27.96
C GLU A 37 -23.26 -1.30 27.88
N GLU A 38 -23.87 -1.13 26.69
CA GLU A 38 -25.35 -1.07 26.58
C GLU A 38 -25.93 -1.48 25.21
N MET A 39 -25.35 -2.45 24.51
CA MET A 39 -25.98 -3.02 23.30
C MET A 39 -25.89 -4.55 23.28
N THR A 40 -26.95 -5.20 22.80
CA THR A 40 -27.03 -6.67 22.68
C THR A 40 -25.87 -7.20 21.85
N ALA A 41 -25.24 -8.32 22.27
CA ALA A 41 -24.06 -8.92 21.61
C ALA A 41 -24.21 -9.07 20.08
N ARG A 42 -25.44 -9.32 19.59
CA ARG A 42 -25.74 -9.37 18.15
C ARG A 42 -25.59 -8.02 17.45
N GLN A 43 -26.00 -6.92 18.07
CA GLN A 43 -25.86 -5.57 17.49
C GLN A 43 -24.40 -5.12 17.47
N GLN A 44 -23.61 -5.45 18.50
CA GLN A 44 -22.17 -5.19 18.52
C GLN A 44 -21.44 -5.96 17.42
N ILE A 45 -21.73 -7.25 17.26
CA ILE A 45 -21.10 -8.07 16.21
C ILE A 45 -21.46 -7.54 14.81
N VAL A 46 -22.73 -7.20 14.57
CA VAL A 46 -23.16 -6.65 13.26
C VAL A 46 -22.54 -5.27 13.01
N TYR A 47 -22.47 -4.42 14.02
CA TYR A 47 -21.85 -3.10 13.91
C TYR A 47 -20.33 -3.20 13.66
N GLN A 48 -19.65 -4.07 14.40
CA GLN A 48 -18.22 -4.34 14.20
C GLN A 48 -17.95 -4.97 12.85
N ALA A 49 -18.71 -5.97 12.42
CA ALA A 49 -18.56 -6.56 11.08
C ALA A 49 -18.73 -5.51 9.97
N LYS A 50 -19.69 -4.58 10.13
CA LYS A 50 -19.89 -3.48 9.20
C LYS A 50 -18.75 -2.46 9.23
N GLN A 51 -18.22 -2.14 10.40
CA GLN A 51 -17.11 -1.22 10.57
C GLN A 51 -15.79 -1.82 10.05
N MET A 52 -15.52 -3.08 10.37
CA MET A 52 -14.43 -3.91 9.87
C MET A 52 -14.48 -4.01 8.35
N GLY A 53 -15.64 -4.27 7.76
CA GLY A 53 -15.82 -4.28 6.31
C GLY A 53 -15.49 -2.92 5.67
N ARG A 54 -15.96 -1.82 6.26
CA ARG A 54 -15.65 -0.47 5.76
C ARG A 54 -14.15 -0.14 5.86
N LYS A 55 -13.51 -0.44 7.00
CA LYS A 55 -12.07 -0.24 7.20
C LYS A 55 -11.26 -1.12 6.25
N SER A 56 -11.58 -2.40 6.13
CA SER A 56 -10.92 -3.35 5.22
C SER A 56 -11.01 -2.87 3.76
N MET A 57 -12.19 -2.41 3.31
CA MET A 57 -12.33 -1.82 1.98
C MET A 57 -11.50 -0.54 1.79
N SER A 58 -11.34 0.27 2.84
CA SER A 58 -10.46 1.45 2.79
C SER A 58 -8.99 1.04 2.67
N HIS A 59 -8.53 0.08 3.47
CA HIS A 59 -7.16 -0.45 3.40
C HIS A 59 -6.87 -1.08 2.04
N ALA A 60 -7.77 -1.92 1.53
CA ALA A 60 -7.68 -2.51 0.20
C ALA A 60 -7.49 -1.46 -0.89
N LYS A 61 -8.25 -0.35 -0.85
CA LYS A 61 -8.08 0.76 -1.80
C LYS A 61 -6.71 1.41 -1.69
N THR A 62 -6.26 1.72 -0.48
CA THR A 62 -4.95 2.33 -0.27
C THR A 62 -3.81 1.45 -0.77
N PHE A 63 -3.82 0.16 -0.43
CA PHE A 63 -2.77 -0.77 -0.88
C PHE A 63 -2.86 -1.09 -2.37
N ALA A 64 -4.05 -1.13 -2.96
CA ALA A 64 -4.21 -1.27 -4.40
C ALA A 64 -3.63 -0.07 -5.16
N VAL A 65 -3.94 1.15 -4.72
CA VAL A 65 -3.40 2.39 -5.31
C VAL A 65 -1.89 2.46 -5.12
N MET A 66 -1.40 2.10 -3.93
CA MET A 66 0.04 2.06 -3.62
C MET A 66 0.78 1.10 -4.57
N GLY A 67 0.31 -0.14 -4.72
CA GLY A 67 0.92 -1.13 -5.61
C GLY A 67 0.88 -0.72 -7.09
N LEU A 68 -0.24 -0.11 -7.53
CA LEU A 68 -0.40 0.38 -8.89
C LEU A 68 0.61 1.49 -9.19
N ILE A 69 0.70 2.52 -8.35
CA ILE A 69 1.61 3.66 -8.57
C ILE A 69 3.06 3.19 -8.51
N PHE A 70 3.41 2.34 -7.56
CA PHE A 70 4.77 1.82 -7.42
C PHE A 70 5.22 1.07 -8.68
N SER A 71 4.42 0.09 -9.12
CA SER A 71 4.76 -0.70 -10.29
C SER A 71 4.71 0.10 -11.61
N ALA A 72 3.81 1.09 -11.71
CA ALA A 72 3.76 2.00 -12.85
C ALA A 72 5.02 2.86 -12.92
N ALA A 73 5.43 3.44 -11.79
CA ALA A 73 6.62 4.27 -11.70
C ALA A 73 7.88 3.45 -12.02
N GLU A 74 8.05 2.27 -11.45
CA GLU A 74 9.16 1.38 -11.79
C GLU A 74 9.20 1.08 -13.29
N CYS A 75 8.09 0.63 -13.88
CA CYS A 75 8.07 0.25 -15.28
C CYS A 75 8.35 1.43 -16.23
N VAL A 76 7.85 2.63 -15.91
CA VAL A 76 8.15 3.84 -16.69
C VAL A 76 9.62 4.21 -16.59
N VAL A 77 10.21 4.16 -15.39
CA VAL A 77 11.62 4.49 -15.17
C VAL A 77 12.53 3.43 -15.80
N GLU A 78 12.19 2.15 -15.69
CA GLU A 78 12.87 1.05 -16.37
C GLU A 78 12.86 1.24 -17.89
N LYS A 79 11.71 1.59 -18.48
CA LYS A 79 11.64 1.86 -19.93
C LYS A 79 12.47 3.08 -20.36
N ALA A 80 12.54 4.11 -19.52
CA ALA A 80 13.32 5.31 -19.80
C ALA A 80 14.83 5.08 -19.66
N ARG A 81 15.28 4.31 -18.66
CA ARG A 81 16.71 4.09 -18.38
C ARG A 81 17.27 2.78 -18.95
N ALA A 82 16.42 1.86 -19.39
CA ALA A 82 16.79 0.52 -19.84
C ALA A 82 17.66 -0.27 -18.83
N LYS A 83 17.56 0.06 -17.54
CA LYS A 83 18.26 -0.59 -16.42
C LYS A 83 17.33 -0.72 -15.23
N HIS A 84 17.54 -1.75 -14.42
CA HIS A 84 16.83 -2.00 -13.18
C HIS A 84 17.86 -1.87 -12.05
N ASP A 85 17.83 -0.73 -11.35
CA ASP A 85 18.78 -0.36 -10.31
C ASP A 85 18.03 0.18 -9.09
N ILE A 86 18.68 0.16 -7.92
CA ILE A 86 18.14 0.66 -6.64
C ILE A 86 17.59 2.09 -6.70
N THR A 87 18.12 2.91 -7.61
CA THR A 87 17.65 4.30 -7.78
C THR A 87 16.26 4.36 -8.38
N ASN A 88 15.87 3.38 -9.21
CA ASN A 88 14.55 3.35 -9.82
C ASN A 88 13.49 3.01 -8.77
N SER A 89 13.78 2.05 -7.91
CA SER A 89 12.91 1.63 -6.80
C SER A 89 12.83 2.72 -5.73
N ALA A 90 13.91 3.46 -5.48
CA ALA A 90 13.89 4.64 -4.60
C ALA A 90 12.98 5.74 -5.15
N VAL A 91 13.07 6.04 -6.46
CA VAL A 91 12.23 7.02 -7.13
C VAL A 91 10.78 6.56 -7.16
N ALA A 92 10.52 5.29 -7.49
CA ALA A 92 9.18 4.72 -7.48
C ALA A 92 8.56 4.75 -6.08
N GLY A 93 9.34 4.43 -5.05
CA GLY A 93 8.96 4.56 -3.64
C GLY A 93 8.61 6.00 -3.29
N CYS A 94 9.48 6.96 -3.62
CA CYS A 94 9.21 8.38 -3.35
C CYS A 94 7.96 8.89 -4.07
N VAL A 95 7.79 8.56 -5.36
CA VAL A 95 6.59 8.96 -6.14
C VAL A 95 5.34 8.35 -5.52
N THR A 96 5.38 7.09 -5.10
CA THR A 96 4.25 6.41 -4.48
C THR A 96 3.88 7.04 -3.13
N GLY A 97 4.88 7.23 -2.25
CA GLY A 97 4.67 7.86 -0.95
C GLY A 97 4.21 9.31 -1.05
N GLY A 98 4.78 10.07 -1.98
CA GLY A 98 4.38 11.44 -2.27
C GLY A 98 2.95 11.52 -2.82
N ALA A 99 2.59 10.64 -3.76
CA ALA A 99 1.24 10.61 -4.35
C ALA A 99 0.16 10.24 -3.30
N LEU A 100 0.45 9.31 -2.40
CA LEU A 100 -0.46 8.94 -1.31
C LEU A 100 -0.62 10.08 -0.29
N ALA A 101 0.45 10.80 0.00
CA ALA A 101 0.48 11.89 0.98
C ALA A 101 0.12 13.26 0.38
N ALA A 102 -0.15 13.36 -0.92
CA ALA A 102 -0.41 14.62 -1.62
C ALA A 102 -1.53 15.45 -0.99
N LYS A 103 -2.57 14.80 -0.45
CA LYS A 103 -3.69 15.48 0.23
C LYS A 103 -3.34 16.01 1.62
N GLY A 104 -2.24 15.57 2.22
CA GLY A 104 -1.76 16.00 3.53
C GLY A 104 -0.89 17.26 3.49
N GLY A 105 -0.72 17.88 2.33
CA GLY A 105 0.12 19.06 2.14
C GLY A 105 1.59 18.76 1.81
N PRO A 106 2.41 19.80 1.61
CA PRO A 106 3.79 19.64 1.14
C PRO A 106 4.68 18.92 2.16
N GLN A 107 4.52 19.18 3.46
CA GLN A 107 5.30 18.51 4.51
C GLN A 107 5.00 17.00 4.56
N ALA A 108 3.73 16.61 4.51
CA ALA A 108 3.33 15.21 4.46
C ALA A 108 3.85 14.52 3.19
N THR A 109 3.82 15.23 2.05
CA THR A 109 4.35 14.73 0.78
C THR A 109 5.86 14.49 0.85
N CYS A 110 6.63 15.41 1.43
CA CYS A 110 8.07 15.24 1.62
C CYS A 110 8.39 14.06 2.55
N ILE A 111 7.71 13.96 3.69
CA ILE A 111 7.89 12.85 4.64
C ILE A 111 7.50 11.52 3.97
N GLY A 112 6.40 11.50 3.23
CA GLY A 112 5.95 10.33 2.49
C GLY A 112 6.95 9.89 1.42
N CYS A 113 7.47 10.83 0.63
CA CYS A 113 8.50 10.54 -0.37
C CYS A 113 9.77 9.96 0.26
N VAL A 114 10.31 10.62 1.29
CA VAL A 114 11.54 10.17 1.96
C VAL A 114 11.32 8.81 2.63
N GLY A 115 10.19 8.62 3.32
CA GLY A 115 9.87 7.38 4.01
C GLY A 115 9.72 6.19 3.06
N PHE A 116 8.88 6.31 2.03
CA PHE A 116 8.71 5.23 1.06
C PHE A 116 9.94 5.01 0.19
N GLY A 117 10.66 6.07 -0.19
CA GLY A 117 11.92 5.96 -0.94
C GLY A 117 13.00 5.21 -0.14
N ALA A 118 13.16 5.54 1.15
CA ALA A 118 14.11 4.85 2.03
C ALA A 118 13.69 3.39 2.28
N PHE A 119 12.40 3.14 2.49
CA PHE A 119 11.87 1.78 2.68
C PHE A 119 12.12 0.89 1.45
N SER A 120 11.85 1.40 0.24
CA SER A 120 12.12 0.66 -0.99
C SER A 120 13.60 0.29 -1.15
N VAL A 121 14.52 1.23 -0.89
CA VAL A 121 15.97 0.96 -0.92
C VAL A 121 16.37 -0.07 0.12
N ALA A 122 15.79 -0.01 1.33
CA ALA A 122 16.10 -0.95 2.40
C ALA A 122 15.69 -2.39 2.03
N ILE A 123 14.50 -2.56 1.46
CA ILE A 123 13.99 -3.87 1.00
C ILE A 123 14.86 -4.41 -0.14
N GLU A 124 15.22 -3.58 -1.10
CA GLU A 124 16.03 -4.02 -2.24
C GLU A 124 17.45 -4.43 -1.81
N LYS A 125 18.09 -3.65 -0.93
CA LYS A 125 19.37 -4.06 -0.30
C LYS A 125 19.26 -5.33 0.52
N PHE A 126 18.12 -5.54 1.19
CA PHE A 126 17.89 -6.76 1.96
C PHE A 126 17.75 -7.96 1.02
N MET A 127 16.99 -7.84 -0.07
CA MET A 127 16.84 -8.88 -1.08
C MET A 127 18.15 -9.19 -1.81
N GLU A 128 18.93 -8.17 -2.18
CA GLU A 128 20.27 -8.32 -2.79
C GLU A 128 21.25 -9.04 -1.85
N ARG A 129 21.13 -8.87 -0.54
CA ARG A 129 22.00 -9.56 0.43
C ARG A 129 21.61 -11.03 0.64
N HIS A 130 20.34 -11.36 0.47
CA HIS A 130 19.79 -12.70 0.73
C HIS A 130 19.57 -13.56 -0.52
N THR A 131 19.95 -13.07 -1.70
CA THR A 131 19.95 -13.78 -2.98
C THR A 131 21.38 -13.91 -3.48
#